data_AF-A0A0R1QRK4-F1
#
_entry.id   AF-A0A0R1QRK4-F1
#
_cell.length_a   1.000
_cell.length_b   1.000
_cell.length_c   1.000
_cell.angle_alpha   90.00
_cell.angle_beta   90.00
_cell.angle_gamma   90.00
#
_symmetry.space_group_name_H-M   'P 1'
#
loop_
_entity.id
_entity.type
_entity.pdbx_description
1 polymer ?
#
loop_
_entity_poly.entity_id
_entity_poly.type
_entity_poly.pdbx_seq_one_letter_code
_entity_poly.pdbx_strand_id
1 'polypeptide(L)' 'MWLNDNCYITLVPDAAYNLEVWERDANDHDQRLGRMDYKFHRDTFAGFIYRLLPKIDLLQIHAIQKRLNPYFDLEV' A
#
# COMPACT_ATOMS: atom_id res chain seq x y z
N MET A 1 0.28 -7.77 -1.86
CA MET A 1 -0.16 -8.09 -0.48
C MET A 1 -1.61 -7.69 -0.33
N TRP A 2 -2.50 -8.64 -0.05
CA TRP A 2 -3.92 -8.33 0.18
C TRP A 2 -4.11 -7.50 1.45
N LEU A 3 -4.93 -6.45 1.36
CA LEU A 3 -5.34 -5.57 2.45
C LEU A 3 -6.70 -6.00 3.02
N ASN A 4 -7.57 -6.52 2.15
CA ASN A 4 -8.87 -7.10 2.45
C ASN A 4 -9.31 -8.01 1.28
N ASP A 5 -10.61 -8.32 1.16
CA ASP A 5 -11.17 -9.24 0.17
C ASP A 5 -10.98 -8.80 -1.29
N ASN A 6 -10.83 -7.50 -1.55
CA ASN A 6 -10.80 -6.96 -2.90
C ASN A 6 -9.66 -5.96 -3.16
N CYS A 7 -8.93 -5.51 -2.13
CA CYS A 7 -7.87 -4.53 -2.26
C CYS A 7 -6.50 -5.11 -1.92
N TYR A 8 -5.47 -4.73 -2.65
CA TYR A 8 -4.10 -5.19 -2.42
C TYR A 8 -3.06 -4.13 -2.76
N ILE A 9 -1.87 -4.30 -2.16
CA ILE A 9 -0.67 -3.50 -2.42
C ILE A 9 0.27 -4.24 -3.36
N THR A 10 0.82 -3.53 -4.35
CA THR A 10 2.01 -3.94 -5.10
C THR A 10 3.17 -3.01 -4.80
N LEU A 11 4.39 -3.55 -4.88
CA LEU A 11 5.61 -2.78 -4.75
C LEU A 11 6.35 -2.79 -6.08
N VAL A 12 6.85 -1.63 -6.47
CA VAL A 12 7.61 -1.43 -7.71
C VAL A 12 8.92 -0.72 -7.34
N PRO A 13 9.97 -1.46 -6.93
CA PRO A 13 11.16 -0.90 -6.29
C PRO A 13 11.79 0.26 -7.06
N ASP A 14 11.93 0.13 -8.38
CA ASP A 14 12.61 1.12 -9.23
C ASP A 14 11.71 2.27 -9.72
N ALA A 15 10.46 2.34 -9.27
CA ALA A 15 9.53 3.40 -9.68
C ALA A 15 9.54 4.58 -8.72
N ALA A 16 9.34 5.79 -9.26
CA ALA A 16 9.13 7.00 -8.47
C ALA A 16 7.95 6.86 -7.48
N TYR A 17 6.93 6.08 -7.84
CA TYR A 17 5.88 5.65 -6.93
C TYR A 17 6.03 4.14 -6.70
N ASN A 18 6.82 3.79 -5.71
CA ASN A 18 7.22 2.41 -5.43
C ASN A 18 6.18 1.58 -4.65
N LEU A 19 5.05 2.18 -4.29
CA LEU A 19 3.89 1.49 -3.72
C LEU A 19 2.63 1.87 -4.46
N GLU A 20 1.86 0.88 -4.88
CA GLU A 20 0.55 1.06 -5.50
C GLU A 20 -0.52 0.25 -4.76
N VAL A 21 -1.72 0.81 -4.69
CA VAL A 21 -2.91 0.16 -4.12
C VAL A 21 -3.91 -0.07 -5.23
N TRP A 22 -4.40 -1.29 -5.31
CA TRP A 22 -5.29 -1.78 -6.33
C TRP A 22 -6.56 -2.33 -5.70
N GLU A 23 -7.68 -2.15 -6.37
CA GLU A 23 -8.95 -2.83 -6.10
C GLU A 23 -9.25 -3.76 -7.27
N ARG A 24 -9.67 -4.97 -6.96
CA ARG A 24 -10.10 -5.98 -7.90
C ARG A 24 -11.61 -6.12 -7.83
N ASP A 25 -12.28 -5.91 -8.95
CA ASP A 25 -13.72 -6.09 -9.03
C ASP A 25 -14.13 -7.58 -9.15
N ALA A 26 -15.44 -7.83 -9.13
CA ALA A 26 -15.99 -9.19 -9.24
C ALA A 26 -15.72 -9.86 -10.61
N ASN A 27 -15.29 -9.09 -11.61
CA ASN A 27 -14.94 -9.57 -12.95
C ASN A 27 -13.43 -9.74 -13.13
N ASP A 28 -12.65 -9.73 -12.03
CA ASP A 28 -11.18 -9.83 -12.02
C ASP A 28 -10.48 -8.66 -12.74
N HIS A 29 -11.15 -7.52 -12.85
CA HIS A 29 -10.54 -6.30 -13.37
C HIS A 29 -9.89 -5.51 -12.22
N ASP A 30 -8.63 -5.13 -12.44
CA ASP A 30 -7.85 -4.36 -11.49
C ASP A 30 -7.93 -2.86 -11.79
N GLN A 31 -8.38 -2.09 -10.80
CA GLN A 31 -8.38 -0.63 -10.80
C GLN A 31 -7.39 -0.09 -9.76
N ARG A 32 -6.48 0.80 -10.18
CA ARG A 32 -5.56 1.45 -9.23
C ARG A 32 -6.31 2.51 -8.43
N LEU A 33 -6.35 2.32 -7.10
CA LEU A 33 -6.92 3.28 -6.16
C LEU A 33 -5.95 4.41 -5.82
N GLY A 34 -4.66 4.12 -5.77
CA GLY A 34 -3.66 5.12 -5.43
C GLY A 34 -2.24 4.63 -5.57
N ARG A 35 -1.29 5.55 -5.49
CA ARG A 35 0.14 5.27 -5.49
C ARG A 35 0.86 6.27 -4.60
N MET A 36 1.96 5.85 -4.00
CA MET A 36 2.83 6.72 -3.22
C MET A 36 4.30 6.36 -3.40
N ASP A 37 5.16 7.35 -3.23
CA ASP A 37 6.56 7.10 -2.98
C ASP A 37 6.72 6.70 -1.51
N TYR A 38 6.55 5.41 -1.24
CA TYR A 38 6.61 4.89 0.10
C TYR A 38 8.01 5.03 0.69
N LYS A 39 9.07 4.82 -0.10
CA LYS A 39 10.46 4.96 0.35
C LYS A 39 10.71 6.31 1.05
N PHE A 40 10.23 7.41 0.48
CA PHE A 40 10.49 8.76 1.01
C PHE A 40 9.34 9.37 1.82
N HIS A 41 8.13 8.82 1.78
CA HIS A 41 6.94 9.38 2.46
C HIS A 41 6.25 8.41 3.44
N ARG A 42 7.03 7.54 4.11
CA ARG A 42 6.54 6.54 5.08
C ARG A 42 5.73 7.14 6.22
N ASP A 43 6.08 8.34 6.65
CA ASP A 43 5.42 9.10 7.71
C ASP A 43 3.95 9.41 7.38
N THR A 44 3.62 9.57 6.10
CA THR A 44 2.25 9.84 5.63
C THR A 44 1.46 8.59 5.21
N PHE A 45 2.07 7.40 5.31
CA PHE A 45 1.48 6.13 4.85
C PHE A 45 0.11 5.84 5.48
N ALA A 46 -0.03 6.05 6.79
CA ALA A 46 -1.27 5.77 7.49
C ALA A 46 -2.43 6.62 6.95
N GLY A 47 -2.20 7.92 6.74
CA GLY A 47 -3.19 8.82 6.17
C GLY A 47 -3.53 8.48 4.72
N PHE A 48 -2.53 8.05 3.94
CA PHE A 48 -2.74 7.58 2.57
C PHE A 48 -3.67 6.35 2.53
N ILE A 49 -3.37 5.31 3.31
CA ILE A 49 -4.19 4.09 3.35
C ILE A 49 -5.58 4.36 3.91
N TYR A 50 -5.71 5.15 4.99
CA TYR A 50 -7.01 5.48 5.57
C TYR A 50 -7.93 6.21 4.59
N ARG A 51 -7.37 7.06 3.72
CA ARG A 51 -8.15 7.78 2.69
C ARG A 51 -8.68 6.84 1.59
N LEU A 52 -7.93 5.78 1.26
CA LEU A 52 -8.34 4.77 0.26
C LEU A 52 -9.28 3.72 0.85
N LEU A 53 -9.07 3.35 2.11
CA LEU A 53 -9.78 2.28 2.81
C LEU A 53 -10.29 2.78 4.16
N PRO A 54 -11.37 3.57 4.23
CA PRO A 54 -11.81 4.24 5.46
C PRO A 54 -12.27 3.27 6.57
N LYS A 55 -12.46 1.98 6.26
CA LYS A 55 -12.81 0.94 7.24
C LYS A 55 -11.60 0.23 7.84
N ILE A 56 -10.38 0.50 7.36
CA ILE A 56 -9.16 -0.11 7.90
C ILE A 56 -8.78 0.59 9.20
N ASP A 57 -8.41 -0.19 10.21
CA ASP A 57 -7.99 0.36 11.49
C ASP A 57 -6.48 0.65 11.55
N LEU A 58 -6.07 1.43 12.56
CA LEU A 58 -4.67 1.83 12.75
C LEU A 58 -3.73 0.64 13.04
N LEU A 59 -4.22 -0.41 13.69
CA LEU A 59 -3.41 -1.58 14.02
C LEU A 59 -3.11 -2.40 12.76
N GLN A 60 -4.09 -2.55 11.88
CA GLN A 60 -3.95 -3.17 10.56
C GLN A 60 -2.95 -2.38 9.70
N ILE A 61 -3.11 -1.05 9.63
CA ILE A 61 -2.15 -0.17 8.92
C ILE A 61 -0.74 -0.37 9.45
N HIS A 62 -0.55 -0.37 10.78
CA HIS A 62 0.76 -0.55 11.40
C HIS A 62 1.37 -1.92 11.07
N ALA A 63 0.56 -2.99 11.08
CA ALA A 63 1.00 -4.33 10.69
C ALA A 63 1.44 -4.38 9.21
N ILE A 64 0.72 -3.72 8.31
CA ILE A 64 1.10 -3.59 6.90
C ILE A 64 2.43 -2.83 6.79
N GLN A 65 2.57 -1.70 7.48
CA GLN A 65 3.79 -0.89 7.45
C GLN A 65 5.01 -1.69 7.92
N LYS A 66 4.89 -2.48 8.99
CA LYS A 66 5.95 -3.39 9.45
C LYS A 66 6.35 -4.43 8.40
N ARG A 67 5.40 -4.93 7.60
CA ARG A 67 5.68 -5.87 6.52
C ARG A 67 6.32 -5.19 5.31
N LEU A 68 6.02 -3.92 5.07
CA LEU A 68 6.56 -3.14 3.95
C LEU A 68 7.99 -2.66 4.20
N ASN A 69 8.30 -2.18 5.41
CA ASN A 69 9.59 -1.59 5.76
C ASN A 69 10.82 -2.40 5.29
N PRO A 70 10.91 -3.74 5.50
CA PRO A 70 12.07 -4.52 5.09
C PRO A 70 12.38 -4.47 3.59
N TYR A 71 11.39 -4.23 2.72
CA TYR A 71 11.61 -4.11 1.28
C TYR A 71 12.30 -2.81 0.87
N PHE A 72 12.31 -1.80 1.75
CA PHE A 72 12.86 -0.48 1.49
C PHE A 72 14.03 -0.11 2.41
N ASP A 73 14.26 -0.89 3.48
CA ASP A 73 15.36 -0.68 4.42
C ASP A 73 16.67 -1.33 3.96
N LEU A 74 16.61 -2.23 2.97
CA LEU A 74 17.77 -2.97 2.46
C LEU A 74 18.45 -2.31 1.25
N GLU A 75 17.91 -1.21 0.73
CA GLU A 75 18.56 -0.39 -0.30
C GLU A 75 19.54 0.58 0.35
N VAL A 76 20.77 0.11 0.57
CA VAL A 76 21.95 0.91 0.95
C VAL A 76 22.67 1.41 -0.29
#